data_AF-A0A7K3M1D8-F1
#
_entry.id   AF-A0A7K3M1D8-F1
#
_cell.length_a   1.000
_cell.length_b   1.000
_cell.length_c   1.000
_cell.angle_alpha   90.00
_cell.angle_beta   90.00
_cell.angle_gamma   90.00
#
_symmetry.space_group_name_H-M   'P 1'
#
loop_
_entity.id
_entity.type
_entity.pdbx_description
1 polymer ?
#
loop_
_entity_poly.entity_id
_entity_poly.type
_entity_poly.pdbx_seq_one_letter_code
_entity_poly.pdbx_strand_id
1 'polypeptide(L)'
;MSGSFSASSPGGQRQPTDRTNNGNRFVRAIGQVVWIALPVFSLGLLAWVPAGQVWYRARTVAWFLTAAVLLLASAGILVAMAASAAGAGYGMLLIATMAGGAVAAATGRNVVFGRRGPDVDPALQKALDNRARRSEARALSERDPQLALDLHIGRPDRPRDYDDGGLVDLNNASADSIVYVLGWDATVARAFVEERDARLGYRSLAEIGALSSVDPQLLEASTERIVVLPYRP
;
A
#
# COMPACT_ATOMS: atom_id res chain seq x y z
N MET A 1 -3.50 53.86 -33.96
CA MET A 1 -2.97 53.88 -32.58
C MET A 1 -3.34 52.56 -31.94
N SER A 2 -2.34 51.67 -31.85
CA SER A 2 -2.49 50.26 -31.49
C SER A 2 -2.44 50.09 -29.97
N GLY A 3 -3.45 49.44 -29.40
CA GLY A 3 -3.44 48.97 -28.02
C GLY A 3 -3.19 47.46 -27.99
N SER A 4 -2.00 47.05 -27.57
CA SER A 4 -1.63 45.64 -27.35
C SER A 4 -1.85 45.26 -25.88
N PHE A 5 -2.80 44.36 -25.63
CA PHE A 5 -3.00 43.70 -24.34
C PHE A 5 -1.93 42.60 -24.17
N SER A 6 -1.14 42.71 -23.10
CA SER A 6 -0.12 41.73 -22.73
C SER A 6 -0.76 40.60 -21.92
N ALA A 7 -0.71 39.37 -22.44
CA ALA A 7 -1.14 38.17 -21.74
C ALA A 7 -0.09 37.77 -20.69
N SER A 8 -0.48 37.76 -19.41
CA SER A 8 0.28 37.19 -18.30
C SER A 8 0.08 35.67 -18.24
N SER A 9 1.16 34.93 -18.45
CA SER A 9 1.22 33.46 -18.34
C SER A 9 1.33 33.05 -16.85
N PRO A 10 0.59 32.06 -16.33
CA PRO A 10 0.71 31.63 -14.94
C PRO A 10 1.99 30.79 -14.75
N GLY A 11 2.75 31.13 -13.73
CA GLY A 11 3.95 30.41 -13.32
C GLY A 11 3.65 28.98 -12.91
N GLY A 12 4.25 28.02 -13.63
CA GLY A 12 4.31 26.63 -13.21
C GLY A 12 5.09 26.51 -11.90
N GLN A 13 4.39 26.14 -10.82
CA GLN A 13 5.02 25.74 -9.57
C GLN A 13 5.78 24.43 -9.80
N ARG A 14 7.10 24.49 -9.76
CA ARG A 14 7.97 23.30 -9.70
C ARG A 14 7.82 22.67 -8.31
N GLN A 15 7.25 21.47 -8.22
CA GLN A 15 7.26 20.65 -7.01
C GLN A 15 8.71 20.28 -6.65
N PRO A 16 9.18 20.51 -5.41
CA PRO A 16 10.51 20.12 -4.99
C PRO A 16 10.49 19.04 -3.90
N THR A 17 10.47 17.73 -4.21
CA THR A 17 10.70 16.68 -3.18
C THR A 17 11.16 15.29 -3.67
N ASP A 18 11.75 15.10 -4.85
CA ASP A 18 12.22 13.73 -5.23
C ASP A 18 13.64 13.35 -4.75
N ARG A 19 14.49 14.32 -4.35
CA ARG A 19 15.90 14.03 -4.02
C ARG A 19 16.11 13.36 -2.66
N THR A 20 15.25 13.60 -1.67
CA THR A 20 15.46 13.11 -0.29
C THR A 20 15.10 11.63 -0.13
N ASN A 21 14.16 11.11 -0.94
CA ASN A 21 13.71 9.72 -0.86
C ASN A 21 14.71 8.72 -1.45
N ASN A 22 15.51 9.14 -2.44
CA ASN A 22 16.48 8.26 -3.09
C ASN A 22 17.72 8.01 -2.22
N GLY A 23 18.20 9.03 -1.50
CA GLY A 23 19.33 8.88 -0.56
C GLY A 23 19.03 7.88 0.56
N ASN A 24 17.84 7.96 1.16
CA ASN A 24 17.43 7.03 2.22
C ASN A 24 17.25 5.58 1.72
N ARG A 25 16.86 5.38 0.46
CA ARG A 25 16.76 4.04 -0.15
C ARG A 25 18.14 3.43 -0.39
N PHE A 26 19.09 4.22 -0.89
CA PHE A 26 20.45 3.78 -1.17
C PHE A 26 21.23 3.40 0.09
N VAL A 27 21.17 4.23 1.14
CA VAL A 27 21.83 3.94 2.43
C VAL A 27 21.26 2.67 3.08
N ARG A 28 19.94 2.44 2.96
CA ARG A 28 19.30 1.22 3.46
C ARG A 28 19.69 -0.02 2.67
N ALA A 29 19.79 0.07 1.35
CA ALA A 29 20.23 -1.03 0.51
C ALA A 29 21.67 -1.44 0.84
N ILE A 30 22.56 -0.47 1.05
CA ILE A 30 23.94 -0.73 1.51
C ILE A 30 23.93 -1.40 2.89
N GLY A 31 23.16 -0.86 3.84
CA GLY A 31 23.03 -1.45 5.17
C GLY A 31 22.52 -2.90 5.13
N GLN A 32 21.60 -3.22 4.22
CA GLN A 32 21.08 -4.58 4.02
C GLN A 32 22.11 -5.52 3.41
N VAL A 33 22.89 -5.06 2.41
CA VAL A 33 23.94 -5.87 1.80
C VAL A 33 25.05 -6.17 2.80
N VAL A 34 25.51 -5.14 3.55
CA VAL A 34 26.51 -5.30 4.61
C VAL A 34 26.01 -6.25 5.70
N TRP A 35 24.73 -6.15 6.08
CA TRP A 35 24.11 -7.02 7.08
C TRP A 35 24.05 -8.50 6.67
N ILE A 36 23.69 -8.78 5.42
CA ILE A 36 23.63 -10.15 4.88
C ILE A 36 25.04 -10.71 4.65
N ALA A 37 26.00 -9.87 4.28
CA ALA A 37 27.37 -10.29 4.03
C ALA A 37 28.20 -10.48 5.32
N LEU A 38 27.73 -9.96 6.47
CA LEU A 38 28.43 -10.05 7.76
C LEU A 38 28.85 -11.49 8.15
N PRO A 39 28.00 -12.53 8.05
CA PRO A 39 28.39 -13.89 8.37
C PRO A 39 29.43 -14.46 7.41
N VAL A 40 29.42 -14.01 6.15
CA VAL A 40 30.33 -14.50 5.11
C VAL A 40 31.71 -13.86 5.27
N PHE A 41 31.78 -12.53 5.43
CA PHE A 41 33.05 -11.82 5.63
C PHE A 41 33.71 -12.12 6.97
N SER A 42 32.94 -12.50 8.00
CA SER A 42 33.47 -12.92 9.30
C SER A 42 33.83 -14.41 9.39
N LEU A 43 33.80 -15.15 8.27
CA LEU A 43 34.02 -16.61 8.23
C LEU A 43 33.14 -17.38 9.23
N GLY A 44 31.89 -16.94 9.39
CA GLY A 44 30.90 -17.53 10.27
C GLY A 44 30.99 -17.09 11.75
N LEU A 45 32.05 -16.41 12.18
CA LEU A 45 32.24 -16.03 13.59
C LEU A 45 31.17 -15.09 14.14
N LEU A 46 30.60 -14.23 13.27
CA LEU A 46 29.52 -13.31 13.62
C LEU A 46 28.16 -13.76 13.07
N ALA A 47 28.01 -15.04 12.70
CA ALA A 47 26.75 -15.56 12.16
C ALA A 47 25.56 -15.44 13.13
N TRP A 48 25.83 -15.40 14.45
CA TRP A 48 24.80 -15.24 15.48
C TRP A 48 24.25 -13.81 15.59
N VAL A 49 25.04 -12.80 15.18
CA VAL A 49 24.70 -11.37 15.39
C VAL A 49 23.36 -11.00 14.71
N PRO A 50 23.11 -11.39 13.45
CA PRO A 50 21.83 -11.11 12.82
C PRO A 50 20.64 -11.73 13.55
N ALA A 51 20.74 -13.00 13.93
CA ALA A 51 19.68 -13.71 14.66
C ALA A 51 19.45 -13.12 16.06
N GLY A 52 20.52 -12.73 16.77
CA GLY A 52 20.44 -12.10 18.08
C GLY A 52 19.76 -10.72 18.04
N GLN A 53 20.07 -9.90 17.03
CA GLN A 53 19.40 -8.61 16.85
C GLN A 53 17.92 -8.78 16.50
N VAL A 54 17.58 -9.79 15.70
CA VAL A 54 16.18 -10.12 15.39
C VAL A 54 15.44 -10.60 16.65
N TRP A 55 16.05 -11.45 17.47
CA TRP A 55 15.51 -11.87 18.76
C TRP A 55 15.25 -10.68 19.68
N TYR A 56 16.18 -9.74 19.81
CA TYR A 56 16.01 -8.57 20.66
C TYR A 56 14.76 -7.74 20.26
N ARG A 57 14.45 -7.68 18.96
CA ARG A 57 13.31 -6.92 18.40
C ARG A 57 11.99 -7.69 18.32
N ALA A 58 12.02 -8.98 18.03
CA ALA A 58 10.82 -9.82 17.87
C ALA A 58 10.43 -10.56 19.16
N ARG A 59 11.39 -10.73 20.09
CA ARG A 59 11.23 -11.43 21.38
C ARG A 59 10.63 -12.84 21.26
N THR A 60 10.87 -13.55 20.15
CA THR A 60 10.38 -14.93 19.97
C THR A 60 11.43 -15.97 20.37
N VAL A 61 10.96 -17.11 20.88
CA VAL A 61 11.82 -18.24 21.29
C VAL A 61 12.57 -18.83 20.10
N ALA A 62 11.95 -18.89 18.92
CA ALA A 62 12.59 -19.41 17.71
C ALA A 62 13.87 -18.63 17.36
N TRP A 63 13.83 -17.30 17.39
CA TRP A 63 15.00 -16.47 17.09
C TRP A 63 16.08 -16.56 18.16
N PHE A 64 15.69 -16.74 19.43
CA PHE A 64 16.65 -17.02 20.51
C PHE A 64 17.41 -18.33 20.25
N LEU A 65 16.69 -19.41 19.91
CA LEU A 65 17.31 -20.70 19.61
C LEU A 65 18.22 -20.64 18.40
N THR A 66 17.80 -19.98 17.31
CA THR A 66 18.64 -19.78 16.12
C THR A 66 19.92 -19.02 16.47
N ALA A 67 19.83 -17.95 17.26
CA ALA A 67 21.00 -17.19 17.71
C ALA A 67 21.94 -18.04 18.58
N ALA A 68 21.39 -18.82 19.51
CA ALA A 68 22.15 -19.71 20.38
C ALA A 68 22.89 -20.81 19.60
N VAL A 69 22.22 -21.46 18.64
CA VAL A 69 22.84 -22.49 17.78
C VAL A 69 23.98 -21.90 16.96
N LEU A 70 23.77 -20.75 16.31
CA LEU A 70 24.81 -20.08 15.52
C LEU A 70 25.97 -19.60 16.40
N LEU A 71 25.71 -19.18 17.64
CA LEU A 71 26.74 -18.78 18.60
C LEU A 71 27.60 -19.99 19.00
N LEU A 72 26.97 -21.12 19.32
CA LEU A 72 27.68 -22.37 19.64
C LEU A 72 28.51 -22.87 18.46
N ALA A 73 27.97 -22.81 17.24
CA ALA A 73 28.70 -23.17 16.03
C ALA A 73 29.91 -22.24 15.79
N SER A 74 29.76 -20.94 16.02
CA SER A 74 30.85 -19.95 15.94
C SER A 74 31.95 -20.23 16.96
N ALA A 75 31.58 -20.57 18.20
CA ALA A 75 32.53 -20.97 19.24
C ALA A 75 33.25 -22.28 18.88
N GLY A 76 32.53 -23.25 18.29
CA GLY A 76 33.09 -24.50 17.78
C GLY A 76 34.15 -24.26 16.71
N ILE A 77 33.95 -23.29 15.81
CA ILE A 77 34.95 -22.88 14.80
C ILE A 77 36.21 -22.34 15.48
N LEU A 78 36.09 -21.50 16.51
CA LEU A 78 37.24 -20.96 17.24
C LEU A 78 38.03 -22.05 17.96
N VAL A 79 37.34 -22.98 18.63
CA VAL A 79 37.97 -24.12 19.30
C VAL A 79 38.69 -25.02 18.30
N ALA A 80 38.05 -25.31 17.16
CA ALA A 80 38.65 -26.11 16.09
C ALA A 80 39.88 -25.42 15.48
N MET A 81 39.83 -24.10 15.25
CA MET A 81 41.00 -23.33 14.80
C MET A 81 42.14 -23.38 15.83
N ALA A 82 41.85 -23.16 17.12
CA ALA A 82 42.85 -23.20 18.18
C ALA A 82 43.50 -24.59 18.31
N ALA A 83 42.74 -25.65 18.08
CA ALA A 83 43.22 -27.02 18.06
C ALA A 83 43.90 -27.43 16.74
N SER A 84 44.05 -26.51 15.77
CA SER A 84 44.56 -26.81 14.42
C SER A 84 43.80 -27.95 13.71
N ALA A 85 42.50 -28.07 13.99
CA ALA A 85 41.66 -29.08 13.39
C ALA A 85 41.50 -28.82 11.88
N ALA A 86 41.72 -29.85 11.08
CA ALA A 86 41.55 -29.82 9.64
C ALA A 86 40.70 -31.00 9.17
N GLY A 87 40.08 -30.85 8.00
CA GLY A 87 39.29 -31.91 7.36
C GLY A 87 37.84 -31.52 7.09
N ALA A 88 37.12 -32.45 6.48
CA ALA A 88 35.77 -32.21 5.96
C ALA A 88 34.77 -31.74 7.03
N GLY A 89 34.86 -32.25 8.26
CA GLY A 89 33.98 -31.83 9.36
C GLY A 89 34.13 -30.36 9.75
N TYR A 90 35.38 -29.86 9.79
CA TYR A 90 35.66 -28.44 10.05
C TYR A 90 35.17 -27.55 8.89
N GLY A 91 35.46 -27.94 7.65
CA GLY A 91 34.97 -27.22 6.47
C GLY A 91 33.44 -27.17 6.40
N MET A 92 32.77 -28.28 6.73
CA MET A 92 31.31 -28.35 6.75
C MET A 92 30.70 -27.47 7.85
N LEU A 93 31.29 -27.44 9.05
CA LEU A 93 30.87 -26.55 10.13
C LEU A 93 31.00 -25.08 9.72
N LEU A 94 32.10 -24.70 9.08
CA LEU A 94 32.36 -23.34 8.62
C LEU A 94 31.34 -22.91 7.56
N ILE A 95 31.14 -23.73 6.52
CA ILE A 95 30.17 -23.45 5.45
C ILE A 95 28.73 -23.42 6.00
N ALA A 96 28.35 -24.38 6.84
CA ALA A 96 27.01 -24.43 7.41
C ALA A 96 26.71 -23.22 8.31
N THR A 97 27.70 -22.75 9.08
CA THR A 97 27.56 -21.57 9.94
C THR A 97 27.43 -20.30 9.12
N MET A 98 28.24 -20.14 8.06
CA MET A 98 28.14 -19.00 7.13
C MET A 98 26.79 -18.99 6.40
N ALA A 99 26.38 -20.12 5.82
CA ALA A 99 25.12 -20.24 5.12
C ALA A 99 23.92 -20.03 6.06
N GLY A 100 23.95 -20.66 7.25
CA GLY A 100 22.92 -20.49 8.27
C GLY A 100 22.79 -19.05 8.75
N GLY A 101 23.91 -18.37 9.00
CA GLY A 101 23.94 -16.95 9.34
C GLY A 101 23.36 -16.06 8.23
N ALA A 102 23.73 -16.32 6.97
CA ALA A 102 23.21 -15.57 5.82
C ALA A 102 21.69 -15.78 5.63
N VAL A 103 21.21 -17.01 5.78
CA VAL A 103 19.77 -17.34 5.75
C VAL A 103 19.04 -16.65 6.91
N ALA A 104 19.58 -16.69 8.13
CA ALA A 104 19.00 -15.99 9.28
C ALA A 104 18.96 -14.47 9.07
N ALA A 105 20.01 -13.88 8.49
CA ALA A 105 20.05 -12.46 8.14
C ALA A 105 19.01 -12.08 7.06
N ALA A 106 18.87 -12.92 6.03
CA ALA A 106 17.92 -12.70 4.94
C ALA A 106 16.47 -12.84 5.40
N THR A 107 16.17 -13.85 6.21
CA THR A 107 14.81 -14.08 6.75
C THR A 107 14.43 -13.05 7.82
N GLY A 108 15.38 -12.65 8.67
CA GLY A 108 15.18 -11.61 9.69
C GLY A 108 15.11 -10.17 9.15
N ARG A 109 15.41 -9.96 7.85
CA ARG A 109 15.53 -8.62 7.25
C ARG A 109 14.28 -7.75 7.45
N ASN A 110 13.10 -8.34 7.37
CA ASN A 110 11.83 -7.61 7.47
C ASN A 110 11.55 -7.18 8.92
N VAL A 111 12.08 -7.90 9.91
CA VAL A 111 11.95 -7.53 11.33
C VAL A 111 12.87 -6.36 11.68
N VAL A 112 14.08 -6.32 11.10
CA VAL A 112 15.09 -5.30 11.40
C VAL A 112 14.90 -4.04 10.54
N PHE A 113 14.65 -4.21 9.25
CA PHE A 113 14.56 -3.12 8.27
C PHE A 113 13.15 -2.85 7.77
N GLY A 114 12.15 -3.62 8.24
CA GLY A 114 10.74 -3.32 7.97
C GLY A 114 10.42 -1.91 8.44
N ARG A 115 9.68 -1.17 7.61
CA ARG A 115 9.09 0.10 8.05
C ARG A 115 8.11 -0.23 9.18
N ARG A 116 8.51 -0.02 10.43
CA ARG A 116 7.52 0.34 11.46
C ARG A 116 7.00 1.69 11.00
N GLY A 117 5.86 1.69 10.31
CA GLY A 117 5.06 2.91 10.24
C GLY A 117 4.72 3.34 11.66
N PRO A 118 4.27 4.59 11.88
CA PRO A 118 3.61 4.93 13.14
C PRO A 118 2.58 3.83 13.45
N ASP A 119 2.44 3.49 14.73
CA ASP A 119 1.45 2.51 15.20
C ASP A 119 0.07 3.14 15.05
N VAL A 120 -0.39 3.20 13.79
CA VAL A 120 -1.69 3.75 13.40
C VAL A 120 -2.69 2.63 13.64
N ASP A 121 -3.78 2.97 14.33
CA ASP A 121 -4.92 2.08 14.49
C ASP A 121 -5.26 1.40 13.14
N PRO A 122 -5.32 0.06 13.07
CA PRO A 122 -5.67 -0.66 11.84
C PRO A 122 -6.95 -0.15 11.17
N ALA A 123 -7.93 0.34 11.95
CA ALA A 123 -9.14 0.93 11.42
C ALA A 123 -8.87 2.26 10.69
N LEU A 124 -8.02 3.11 11.25
CA LEU A 124 -7.60 4.37 10.62
C LEU A 124 -6.77 4.11 9.37
N GLN A 125 -5.86 3.13 9.41
CA GLN A 125 -5.07 2.77 8.22
C GLN A 125 -5.96 2.27 7.08
N LYS A 126 -6.93 1.40 7.38
CA LYS A 126 -7.92 0.95 6.39
C LYS A 126 -8.74 2.11 5.82
N ALA A 127 -9.12 3.08 6.65
CA ALA A 127 -9.86 4.27 6.20
C ALA A 127 -9.03 5.15 5.26
N LEU A 128 -7.73 5.34 5.56
CA LEU A 128 -6.80 6.08 4.70
C LEU A 128 -6.56 5.36 3.37
N ASP A 129 -6.37 4.04 3.40
CA ASP A 129 -6.19 3.23 2.21
C ASP A 129 -7.44 3.26 1.31
N ASN A 130 -8.63 3.16 1.89
CA ASN A 130 -9.89 3.31 1.15
C ASN A 130 -10.00 4.71 0.53
N ARG A 131 -9.62 5.77 1.26
CA ARG A 131 -9.65 7.14 0.72
C ARG A 131 -8.68 7.31 -0.45
N ALA A 132 -7.48 6.72 -0.36
CA ALA A 132 -6.51 6.71 -1.45
C ALA A 132 -7.07 5.99 -2.69
N ARG A 133 -7.66 4.79 -2.50
CA ARG A 133 -8.32 4.04 -3.59
C ARG A 133 -9.45 4.81 -4.24
N ARG A 134 -10.30 5.49 -3.47
CA ARG A 134 -11.35 6.37 -4.02
C ARG A 134 -10.78 7.49 -4.88
N SER A 135 -9.68 8.10 -4.45
CA SER A 135 -9.02 9.16 -5.22
C SER A 135 -8.46 8.64 -6.54
N GLU A 136 -7.85 7.45 -6.53
CA GLU A 136 -7.31 6.82 -7.74
C GLU A 136 -8.42 6.40 -8.70
N ALA A 137 -9.47 5.76 -8.17
CA ALA A 137 -10.64 5.36 -8.94
C ALA A 137 -11.33 6.56 -9.60
N ARG A 138 -11.50 7.69 -8.89
CA ARG A 138 -12.02 8.93 -9.51
C ARG A 138 -11.14 9.45 -10.63
N ALA A 139 -9.83 9.53 -10.40
CA ALA A 139 -8.91 10.00 -11.42
C ALA A 139 -8.93 9.09 -12.66
N LEU A 140 -9.14 7.79 -12.47
CA LEU A 140 -9.34 6.83 -13.55
C LEU A 140 -10.69 7.08 -14.26
N SER A 141 -11.78 7.24 -13.52
CA SER A 141 -13.10 7.56 -14.05
C SER A 141 -13.13 8.85 -14.88
N GLU A 142 -12.40 9.88 -14.47
CA GLU A 142 -12.29 11.15 -15.20
C GLU A 142 -11.46 11.01 -16.49
N ARG A 143 -10.38 10.21 -16.43
CA ARG A 143 -9.47 10.01 -17.57
C ARG A 143 -10.04 9.07 -18.63
N ASP A 144 -10.66 7.98 -18.19
CA ASP A 144 -11.23 6.95 -19.06
C ASP A 144 -12.54 6.39 -18.47
N PRO A 145 -13.68 7.04 -18.77
CA PRO A 145 -14.98 6.60 -18.28
C PRO A 145 -15.41 5.23 -18.80
N GLN A 146 -14.97 4.80 -19.99
CA GLN A 146 -15.35 3.50 -20.55
C GLN A 146 -14.64 2.38 -19.82
N LEU A 147 -13.34 2.53 -19.57
CA LEU A 147 -12.59 1.59 -18.74
C LEU A 147 -13.14 1.52 -17.32
N ALA A 148 -13.57 2.64 -16.73
CA ALA A 148 -14.19 2.65 -15.41
C ALA A 148 -15.50 1.84 -15.36
N LEU A 149 -16.32 1.88 -16.41
CA LEU A 149 -17.53 1.06 -16.52
C LEU A 149 -17.19 -0.43 -16.65
N ASP A 150 -16.17 -0.76 -17.44
CA ASP A 150 -15.76 -2.16 -17.67
C ASP A 150 -15.12 -2.76 -16.41
N LEU A 151 -14.47 -1.94 -15.58
CA LEU A 151 -13.98 -2.31 -14.25
C LEU A 151 -15.06 -2.27 -13.15
N HIS A 152 -16.30 -1.92 -13.49
CA HIS A 152 -17.42 -1.81 -12.55
C HIS A 152 -17.17 -0.85 -11.38
N ILE A 153 -16.44 0.24 -11.60
CA ILE A 153 -16.19 1.27 -10.58
C ILE A 153 -17.53 1.89 -10.15
N GLY A 154 -17.78 1.93 -8.85
CA GLY A 154 -19.01 2.51 -8.30
C GLY A 154 -20.20 1.54 -8.28
N ARG A 155 -20.00 0.26 -8.58
CA ARG A 155 -21.06 -0.77 -8.65
C ARG A 155 -20.89 -1.85 -7.57
N PRO A 156 -21.30 -1.60 -6.32
CA PRO A 156 -21.25 -2.61 -5.25
C PRO A 156 -22.14 -3.84 -5.52
N ASP A 157 -23.13 -3.72 -6.41
CA ASP A 157 -24.04 -4.79 -6.81
C ASP A 157 -23.42 -5.82 -7.76
N ARG A 158 -22.25 -5.53 -8.35
CA ARG A 158 -21.55 -6.43 -9.27
C ARG A 158 -20.28 -7.01 -8.63
N PRO A 159 -19.85 -8.22 -9.05
CA PRO A 159 -18.54 -8.74 -8.70
C PRO A 159 -17.45 -7.72 -9.05
N ARG A 160 -16.56 -7.43 -8.11
CA ARG A 160 -15.52 -6.42 -8.26
C ARG A 160 -14.19 -7.06 -8.62
N ASP A 161 -13.66 -6.68 -9.77
CA ASP A 161 -12.27 -6.98 -10.14
C ASP A 161 -11.31 -5.86 -9.67
N TYR A 162 -11.85 -4.67 -9.42
CA TYR A 162 -11.12 -3.47 -8.99
C TYR A 162 -11.70 -2.93 -7.68
N ASP A 163 -10.84 -2.64 -6.70
CA ASP A 163 -11.24 -2.01 -5.43
C ASP A 163 -11.23 -0.49 -5.58
N ASP A 164 -12.42 0.08 -5.77
CA ASP A 164 -12.65 1.52 -5.90
C ASP A 164 -12.68 2.30 -4.57
N GLY A 165 -12.42 1.63 -3.44
CA GLY A 165 -12.43 2.27 -2.12
C GLY A 165 -13.84 2.61 -1.60
N GLY A 166 -14.89 2.04 -2.20
CA GLY A 166 -16.28 2.25 -1.83
C GLY A 166 -16.91 3.46 -2.52
N LEU A 167 -16.61 3.67 -3.80
CA LEU A 167 -17.35 4.61 -4.61
C LEU A 167 -18.74 4.04 -4.96
N VAL A 168 -19.66 4.94 -5.31
CA VAL A 168 -20.98 4.64 -5.86
C VAL A 168 -21.19 5.50 -7.10
N ASP A 169 -21.43 4.85 -8.23
CA ASP A 169 -21.78 5.51 -9.47
C ASP A 169 -23.29 5.75 -9.52
N LEU A 170 -23.71 7.00 -9.27
CA LEU A 170 -25.13 7.33 -9.19
C LEU A 170 -25.88 7.04 -10.49
N ASN A 171 -25.20 7.07 -11.64
CA ASN A 171 -25.85 6.79 -12.91
C ASN A 171 -26.15 5.30 -13.13
N ASN A 172 -25.40 4.39 -12.51
CA ASN A 172 -25.50 2.97 -12.85
C ASN A 172 -25.76 2.06 -11.65
N ALA A 173 -25.57 2.53 -10.41
CA ALA A 173 -25.82 1.76 -9.20
C ALA A 173 -27.31 1.48 -8.98
N SER A 174 -27.61 0.36 -8.31
CA SER A 174 -28.98 0.04 -7.87
C SER A 174 -29.41 0.90 -6.67
N ALA A 175 -30.71 1.02 -6.42
CA ALA A 175 -31.21 1.70 -5.23
C ALA A 175 -30.67 1.04 -3.94
N ASP A 176 -30.64 -0.30 -3.89
CA ASP A 176 -30.09 -1.04 -2.75
C ASP A 176 -28.61 -0.73 -2.49
N SER A 177 -27.83 -0.55 -3.56
CA SER A 177 -26.42 -0.16 -3.49
C SER A 177 -26.24 1.23 -2.89
N ILE A 178 -27.07 2.18 -3.32
CA ILE A 178 -27.09 3.56 -2.83
C ILE A 178 -27.43 3.57 -1.34
N VAL A 179 -28.46 2.81 -0.93
CA VAL A 179 -28.83 2.67 0.50
C VAL A 179 -27.69 2.05 1.30
N TYR A 180 -27.14 0.92 0.84
CA TYR A 180 -26.14 0.17 1.59
C TYR A 180 -24.82 0.94 1.78
N VAL A 181 -24.33 1.62 0.73
CA VAL A 181 -23.01 2.28 0.77
C VAL A 181 -23.10 3.74 1.19
N LEU A 182 -24.11 4.49 0.72
CA LEU A 182 -24.25 5.92 1.03
C LEU A 182 -25.16 6.17 2.23
N GLY A 183 -25.93 5.19 2.69
CA GLY A 183 -26.86 5.35 3.82
C GLY A 183 -28.06 6.23 3.49
N TRP A 184 -28.40 6.39 2.20
CA TRP A 184 -29.60 7.13 1.80
C TRP A 184 -30.86 6.41 2.26
N ASP A 185 -31.92 7.17 2.48
CA ASP A 185 -33.24 6.59 2.71
C ASP A 185 -33.70 5.78 1.48
N ALA A 186 -34.34 4.63 1.71
CA ALA A 186 -34.72 3.71 0.66
C ALA A 186 -35.82 4.26 -0.28
N THR A 187 -36.66 5.20 0.20
CA THR A 187 -37.64 5.89 -0.65
C THR A 187 -36.95 6.90 -1.55
N VAL A 188 -35.99 7.66 -1.01
CA VAL A 188 -35.18 8.64 -1.76
C VAL A 188 -34.33 7.95 -2.83
N ALA A 189 -33.65 6.85 -2.48
CA ALA A 189 -32.81 6.13 -3.43
C ALA A 189 -33.61 5.54 -4.61
N ARG A 190 -34.81 5.00 -4.35
CA ARG A 190 -35.70 4.48 -5.41
C ARG A 190 -36.25 5.59 -6.30
N ALA A 191 -36.75 6.68 -5.71
CA ALA A 191 -37.24 7.82 -6.47
C ALA A 191 -36.14 8.41 -7.36
N PHE A 192 -34.91 8.54 -6.84
CA PHE A 192 -33.77 8.98 -7.63
C PHE A 192 -33.47 8.05 -8.83
N VAL A 193 -33.47 6.73 -8.61
CA VAL A 193 -33.25 5.74 -9.68
C VAL A 193 -34.34 5.81 -10.75
N GLU A 194 -35.60 5.94 -10.34
CA GLU A 194 -36.74 6.11 -11.27
C GLU A 194 -36.58 7.39 -12.13
N GLU A 195 -36.26 8.53 -11.49
CA GLU A 195 -36.01 9.79 -12.20
C GLU A 195 -34.81 9.73 -13.14
N ARG A 196 -33.73 9.10 -12.69
CA ARG A 196 -32.52 8.89 -13.47
C ARG A 196 -32.82 8.07 -14.73
N ASP A 197 -33.50 6.94 -14.58
CA ASP A 197 -33.80 6.03 -15.68
C ASP A 197 -34.75 6.68 -16.69
N ALA A 198 -35.75 7.44 -16.23
CA ALA A 198 -36.63 8.24 -17.08
C ALA A 198 -35.88 9.32 -17.89
N ARG A 199 -34.71 9.78 -17.42
CA ARG A 199 -33.86 10.79 -18.05
C ARG A 199 -32.72 10.21 -18.88
N LEU A 200 -32.52 8.89 -18.85
CA LEU A 200 -31.34 8.22 -19.42
C LEU A 200 -30.03 8.71 -18.78
N GLY A 201 -30.07 8.97 -17.46
CA GLY A 201 -28.94 9.40 -16.64
C GLY A 201 -28.66 10.90 -16.62
N TYR A 202 -27.61 11.28 -15.90
CA TYR A 202 -27.15 12.66 -15.73
C TYR A 202 -25.71 12.83 -16.23
N ARG A 203 -25.34 14.02 -16.71
CA ARG A 203 -23.99 14.31 -17.21
C ARG A 203 -23.00 14.68 -16.12
N SER A 204 -23.48 15.14 -14.96
CA SER A 204 -22.63 15.55 -13.85
C SER A 204 -23.39 15.59 -12.53
N LEU A 205 -22.65 15.67 -11.42
CA LEU A 205 -23.22 15.91 -10.09
C LEU A 205 -23.99 17.23 -10.01
N ALA A 206 -23.55 18.27 -10.73
CA ALA A 206 -24.25 19.55 -10.77
C ALA A 206 -25.63 19.41 -11.44
N GLU A 207 -25.74 18.58 -12.48
CA GLU A 207 -27.01 18.30 -13.13
C GLU A 207 -27.95 17.47 -12.24
N ILE A 208 -27.41 16.52 -11.47
CA ILE A 208 -28.18 15.80 -10.44
C ILE A 208 -28.76 16.80 -9.43
N GLY A 209 -27.94 17.68 -8.85
CA GLY A 209 -28.40 18.66 -7.86
C GLY A 209 -29.40 19.68 -8.43
N ALA A 210 -29.35 19.97 -9.73
CA ALA A 210 -30.26 20.91 -10.38
C ALA A 210 -31.59 20.29 -10.83
N LEU A 211 -31.57 19.02 -11.24
CA LEU A 211 -32.71 18.39 -11.93
C LEU A 211 -33.37 17.28 -11.10
N SER A 212 -32.64 16.55 -10.27
CA SER A 212 -33.23 15.49 -9.45
C SER A 212 -33.98 16.04 -8.24
N SER A 213 -34.86 15.23 -7.66
CA SER A 213 -35.54 15.54 -6.38
C SER A 213 -34.67 15.32 -5.14
N VAL A 214 -33.41 14.90 -5.30
CA VAL A 214 -32.49 14.64 -4.19
C VAL A 214 -32.12 15.94 -3.50
N ASP A 215 -32.24 15.96 -2.17
CA ASP A 215 -31.81 17.09 -1.35
C ASP A 215 -30.32 17.42 -1.62
N PRO A 216 -29.99 18.67 -2.01
CA PRO A 216 -28.61 19.10 -2.20
C PRO A 216 -27.69 18.83 -1.01
N GLN A 217 -28.18 18.91 0.23
CA GLN A 217 -27.37 18.63 1.42
C GLN A 217 -27.01 17.15 1.54
N LEU A 218 -27.92 16.26 1.15
CA LEU A 218 -27.67 14.81 1.12
C LEU A 218 -26.62 14.46 0.05
N LEU A 219 -26.70 15.12 -1.10
CA LEU A 219 -25.73 14.96 -2.19
C LEU A 219 -24.33 15.47 -1.77
N GLU A 220 -24.26 16.63 -1.11
CA GLU A 220 -23.02 17.19 -0.59
C GLU A 220 -22.37 16.26 0.45
N ALA A 221 -23.15 15.75 1.41
CA ALA A 221 -22.67 14.80 2.41
C ALA A 221 -22.10 13.51 1.79
N SER A 222 -22.58 13.14 0.61
CA SER A 222 -22.18 11.93 -0.11
C SER A 222 -21.06 12.18 -1.14
N THR A 223 -20.64 13.42 -1.35
CA THR A 223 -19.72 13.82 -2.44
C THR A 223 -18.40 13.05 -2.43
N GLU A 224 -17.86 12.75 -1.25
CA GLU A 224 -16.61 11.97 -1.11
C GLU A 224 -16.75 10.48 -1.48
N ARG A 225 -17.96 9.97 -1.72
CA ARG A 225 -18.23 8.58 -2.09
C ARG A 225 -18.97 8.41 -3.42
N ILE A 226 -19.34 9.49 -4.09
CA ILE A 226 -20.05 9.41 -5.38
C ILE A 226 -19.14 9.70 -6.56
N VAL A 227 -19.52 9.11 -7.69
CA VAL A 227 -19.03 9.40 -9.05
C VAL A 227 -20.24 9.37 -10.01
N VAL A 228 -20.09 9.97 -11.19
CA VAL A 228 -21.12 9.96 -12.23
C VAL A 228 -20.45 9.52 -13.52
N LEU A 229 -20.68 8.27 -13.93
CA LEU A 229 -20.19 7.73 -15.19
C LEU A 229 -21.28 7.78 -16.27
N PRO A 230 -20.96 7.60 -17.56
CA PRO A 230 -21.96 7.48 -18.60
C PRO A 230 -23.02 6.42 -18.25
N TYR A 231 -24.29 6.78 -18.44
CA TYR A 231 -25.41 5.90 -18.16
C TYR A 231 -25.40 4.67 -19.09
N ARG A 232 -25.52 3.48 -18.51
CA ARG A 232 -25.75 2.21 -19.18
C ARG A 232 -27.04 1.61 -18.60
N PRO A 233 -28.13 1.55 -19.39
CA PRO A 233 -29.39 0.95 -18.96
C PRO A 233 -29.27 -0.55 -18.64
#